data_AF-A0A7U9SX18-F1
#
_entry.id   AF-A0A7U9SX18-F1
#
_cell.length_a   1.000
_cell.length_b   1.000
_cell.length_c   1.000
_cell.angle_alpha   90.00
_cell.angle_beta   90.00
_cell.angle_gamma   90.00
#
_symmetry.space_group_name_H-M   'P 1'
#
loop_
_entity.id
_entity.type
_entity.pdbx_description
1 polymer ?
#
loop_
_entity_poly.entity_id
_entity_poly.type
_entity_poly.pdbx_seq_one_letter_code
_entity_poly.pdbx_strand_id
1 'polypeptide(L)' 'MYRKYQEVHYQKAYTLEKIKTLIEKAGLRYVAAYDAYTRKAPMYTSGRICVIAQEYGK' A
#
# COMPACT_ATOMS: atom_id res chain seq x y z
N MET A 1 27.47 26.63 -8.57
CA MET A 1 27.65 25.53 -7.60
C MET A 1 26.58 24.48 -7.87
N TYR A 2 26.93 23.33 -8.46
CA TYR A 2 26.01 22.21 -8.68
C TYR A 2 26.09 21.31 -7.44
N ARG A 3 25.01 21.22 -6.65
CA ARG A 3 24.92 20.31 -5.50
C ARG A 3 24.09 19.10 -5.92
N LYS A 4 24.75 17.97 -6.15
CA LYS A 4 24.11 16.72 -6.54
C LYS A 4 23.55 16.07 -5.28
N TYR A 5 22.25 16.25 -5.01
CA TYR A 5 21.56 15.51 -3.96
C TYR A 5 21.41 14.07 -4.43
N GLN A 6 22.20 13.15 -3.85
CA GLN A 6 22.04 11.71 -4.04
C GLN A 6 21.03 11.23 -2.99
N GLU A 7 19.80 11.01 -3.42
CA GLU A 7 18.77 10.37 -2.60
C GLU A 7 18.78 8.86 -2.88
N VAL A 8 19.08 8.07 -1.85
CA VAL A 8 19.02 6.60 -1.95
C VAL A 8 17.68 6.15 -1.38
N HIS A 9 16.76 5.72 -2.25
CA HIS A 9 15.45 5.20 -1.85
C HIS A 9 15.47 3.68 -1.78
N TYR A 10 15.22 3.13 -0.59
CA TYR A 10 14.99 1.70 -0.41
C TYR A 10 13.49 1.42 -0.45
N GLN A 11 13.05 0.67 -1.45
CA GLN A 11 11.65 0.26 -1.59
C GLN A 11 11.54 -1.26 -1.48
N LYS A 12 10.57 -1.72 -0.70
CA LYS A 12 10.23 -3.13 -0.59
C LYS A 12 8.76 -3.32 -0.86
N ALA A 13 8.45 -4.05 -1.93
CA ALA A 13 7.09 -4.43 -2.26
C ALA A 13 6.66 -5.63 -1.41
N TYR A 14 5.41 -5.61 -0.97
CA TYR A 14 4.75 -6.72 -0.28
C TYR A 14 3.52 -7.14 -1.09
N THR A 15 3.18 -8.42 -1.05
CA THR A 15 1.93 -8.90 -1.64
C THR A 15 0.73 -8.36 -0.87
N LEU A 16 -0.41 -8.23 -1.55
CA LEU A 16 -1.65 -7.77 -0.95
C LEU A 16 -2.07 -8.62 0.26
N GLU A 17 -1.88 -9.93 0.17
CA GLU A 17 -2.17 -10.86 1.27
C GLU A 17 -1.35 -10.53 2.52
N LYS A 18 -0.06 -10.24 2.34
CA LYS A 18 0.82 -9.85 3.46
C LYS A 18 0.35 -8.54 4.08
N ILE A 19 -0.03 -7.56 3.26
CA ILE A 19 -0.55 -6.26 3.74
C ILE A 19 -1.85 -6.46 4.50
N LYS A 20 -2.78 -7.30 4.01
CA LYS A 20 -4.03 -7.62 4.70
C LYS A 20 -3.77 -8.19 6.10
N THR A 21 -2.88 -9.17 6.22
CA THR A 21 -2.51 -9.75 7.53
C THR A 21 -1.88 -8.72 8.47
N LEU A 22 -1.05 -7.81 7.94
CA LEU A 22 -0.42 -6.75 8.75
C LEU A 22 -1.46 -5.74 9.25
N ILE A 23 -2.43 -5.37 8.41
CA ILE A 23 -3.54 -4.48 8.78
C ILE A 23 -4.38 -5.11 9.89
N GLU A 24 -4.74 -6.39 9.79
CA GLU A 24 -5.50 -7.09 10.83
C GLU A 24 -4.71 -7.21 12.13
N LYS A 25 -3.40 -7.50 12.06
CA LYS A 25 -2.52 -7.51 13.24
C LYS A 25 -2.40 -6.14 13.93
N ALA A 26 -2.53 -5.06 13.16
CA ALA A 26 -2.54 -3.70 13.68
C ALA A 26 -3.89 -3.30 14.32
N GLY A 27 -4.89 -4.20 14.34
CA GLY A 27 -6.23 -3.90 14.86
C GLY A 27 -7.09 -3.07 13.91
N LEU A 28 -6.67 -2.94 12.64
CA LEU A 28 -7.40 -2.24 11.60
C LEU A 28 -8.20 -3.25 10.75
N ARG A 29 -9.37 -2.85 10.27
CA ARG A 29 -10.16 -3.64 9.32
C ARG A 29 -9.77 -3.29 7.89
N TYR A 30 -9.36 -4.29 7.13
CA TYR A 30 -9.19 -4.15 5.68
C TYR A 30 -10.56 -3.92 5.02
N VAL A 31 -10.69 -2.83 4.27
CA VAL A 31 -11.93 -2.44 3.58
C VAL A 31 -11.86 -2.81 2.10
N ALA A 32 -10.87 -2.27 1.40
CA ALA A 32 -10.72 -2.45 -0.05
C ALA A 32 -9.27 -2.19 -0.47
N ALA A 33 -8.90 -2.69 -1.64
CA ALA A 33 -7.69 -2.28 -2.34
C ALA A 33 -8.05 -1.87 -3.77
N TYR A 34 -7.32 -0.90 -4.29
CA TYR A 34 -7.57 -0.27 -5.58
C TYR A 34 -6.29 -0.19 -6.41
N ASP A 35 -6.43 -0.32 -7.73
CA ASP A 35 -5.34 -0.08 -8.68
C ASP A 35 -5.06 1.43 -8.80
N ALA A 36 -3.90 1.84 -8.29
CA ALA A 36 -3.43 3.22 -8.24
C ALA A 36 -4.50 4.22 -7.75
N TYR A 37 -5.04 5.05 -8.64
CA TYR A 37 -6.08 6.04 -8.36
C TYR A 37 -7.42 5.71 -9.03
N THR A 38 -7.53 4.50 -9.56
CA THR A 38 -8.77 4.01 -10.16
C THR A 38 -9.61 3.30 -9.10
N ARG A 39 -10.94 3.34 -9.21
CA ARG A 39 -11.83 2.55 -8.35
C ARG A 39 -11.89 1.07 -8.77
N LYS A 40 -10.88 0.57 -9.50
CA LYS A 40 -10.83 -0.81 -9.98
C LYS A 40 -10.04 -1.68 -9.02
N ALA A 41 -10.39 -2.96 -8.97
CA ALA A 41 -9.63 -3.93 -8.20
C ALA A 41 -8.18 -4.00 -8.71
N PRO A 42 -7.19 -4.16 -7.81
CA PRO A 42 -5.79 -4.35 -8.20
C PRO A 42 -5.65 -5.64 -8.99
N MET A 43 -4.97 -5.56 -10.12
CA MET A 43 -4.67 -6.68 -11.00
C MET A 43 -3.19 -7.05 -10.87
N TYR A 44 -2.79 -8.23 -11.37
CA TYR A 44 -1.38 -8.65 -11.33
C TYR A 44 -0.44 -7.70 -12.11
N THR A 45 -0.97 -6.89 -13.01
CA THR A 45 -0.24 -5.86 -13.78
C THR A 45 -0.18 -4.50 -13.08
N SER A 46 -0.81 -4.36 -11.91
CA SER A 46 -0.90 -3.10 -11.18
C SER A 46 0.46 -2.69 -10.61
N GLY A 47 1.02 -1.59 -11.12
CA GLY A 47 2.28 -1.03 -10.62
C GLY A 47 2.16 -0.37 -9.24
N ARG A 48 0.93 0.02 -8.83
CA ARG A 48 0.66 0.65 -7.53
C ARG A 48 -0.69 0.19 -7.01
N ILE A 49 -0.74 -0.16 -5.73
CA ILE A 49 -1.97 -0.61 -5.09
C ILE A 49 -2.24 0.29 -3.89
N CYS A 50 -3.42 0.90 -3.85
CA CYS A 50 -3.88 1.72 -2.73
C CYS A 50 -4.77 0.86 -1.84
N VAL A 51 -4.37 0.68 -0.58
CA VAL A 51 -5.13 -0.12 0.40
C VAL A 51 -5.87 0.80 1.36
N ILE A 52 -7.16 0.55 1.53
CA ILE A 52 -8.02 1.23 2.49
C ILE A 52 -8.17 0.34 3.72
N ALA A 53 -7.68 0.85 4.84
CA ALA A 53 -7.91 0.28 6.16
C ALA A 53 -8.77 1.25 6.96
N GLN A 54 -9.71 0.71 7.73
CA GLN A 54 -10.56 1.46 8.65
C GLN A 54 -10.26 1.02 10.07
N GLU A 55 -10.20 1.97 10.99
CA GLU A 55 -10.12 1.67 12.42
C GLU A 55 -11.44 1.01 12.87
N TYR A 56 -11.31 -0.14 13.52
CA TYR A 56 -12.47 -0.84 14.08
C TYR A 56 -12.44 -0.69 15.59
N GLY A 57 -12.96 0.42 16.11
CA GLY A 57 -13.06 0.63 17.56
C GLY A 57 -13.40 2.03 18.04
N LYS A 58 -14.66 2.45 17.91
CA LYS A 58 -15.58 2.67 19.05
C LYS A 58 -17.02 2.76 18.56
#